data_AF-A0A7R9YIL5-F1
#
_entry.id   AF-A0A7R9YIL5-F1
#
_cell.length_a   1.000
_cell.length_b   1.000
_cell.length_c   1.000
_cell.angle_alpha   90.00
_cell.angle_beta   90.00
_cell.angle_gamma   90.00
#
_symmetry.space_group_name_H-M   'P 1'
#
loop_
_entity.id
_entity.type
_entity.pdbx_description
1 polymer ?
#
loop_
_entity_poly.entity_id
_entity_poly.type
_entity_poly.pdbx_seq_one_letter_code
_entity_poly.pdbx_strand_id
1 'polypeptide(L)'
;RVEGWPHSSFASQRIRQPTCRGAARLAMAAAPLDAQSLAVACALPTLLGLWKREYTVSYGYGGAMLWAGALALARAAADQSPLALAHAGLYIAYGLRLVLFLLYRELRIAYFRELRERVESRAPKGSRLRRLPFCLSVAALYFGMAAPLRLTQALGGTPASPFVASAIGALIGAGYVGWAVATLGDLQKTLAKARGAGLVTSGLYAKLRHPNYTGEAGLWMASAGAGVVAALGAGACSTAIAAWTALALVGCA
;
A
#
# COMPACT_ATOMS: atom_id res chain seq x y z
N ARG A 1 -6.58 -21.60 75.74
CA ARG A 1 -7.52 -22.18 74.77
C ARG A 1 -7.23 -21.48 73.44
N VAL A 2 -6.83 -22.26 72.45
CA VAL A 2 -6.15 -21.86 71.21
C VAL A 2 -7.12 -21.25 70.19
N GLU A 3 -6.65 -20.19 69.51
CA GLU A 3 -6.92 -19.64 68.17
C GLU A 3 -8.35 -19.57 67.59
N GLY A 4 -8.63 -18.43 66.94
CA GLY A 4 -9.72 -18.24 65.99
C GLY A 4 -9.38 -17.13 64.99
N TRP A 5 -8.61 -17.46 63.96
CA TRP A 5 -8.39 -16.61 62.78
C TRP A 5 -9.59 -16.70 61.81
N PRO A 6 -9.94 -15.62 61.09
CA PRO A 6 -11.08 -15.61 60.17
C PRO A 6 -10.75 -16.26 58.82
N HIS A 7 -11.56 -17.23 58.40
CA HIS A 7 -11.52 -17.80 57.06
C HIS A 7 -12.07 -16.78 56.03
N SER A 8 -11.19 -16.15 55.26
CA SER A 8 -11.56 -15.46 54.02
C SER A 8 -11.76 -16.51 52.91
N SER A 9 -12.98 -16.60 52.40
CA SER A 9 -13.29 -17.44 51.25
C SER A 9 -12.66 -16.84 49.99
N PHE A 10 -11.59 -17.46 49.49
CA PHE A 10 -11.10 -17.23 48.12
C PHE A 10 -12.17 -17.75 47.14
N ALA A 11 -13.06 -16.86 46.70
CA ALA A 11 -13.95 -17.12 45.58
C ALA A 11 -13.09 -17.21 44.30
N SER A 12 -12.94 -18.43 43.80
CA SER A 12 -12.32 -18.72 42.51
C SER A 12 -13.11 -18.02 41.40
N GLN A 13 -12.61 -16.89 40.91
CA GLN A 13 -13.07 -16.29 39.67
C GLN A 13 -12.75 -17.27 38.53
N ARG A 14 -13.74 -18.08 38.18
CA ARG A 14 -13.72 -18.89 36.95
C ARG A 14 -13.60 -17.94 35.77
N ILE A 15 -12.39 -17.86 35.21
CA ILE A 15 -12.12 -17.28 33.90
C ILE A 15 -13.04 -18.01 32.91
N ARG A 16 -14.11 -17.34 32.49
CA ARG A 16 -15.00 -17.87 31.46
C ARG A 16 -14.19 -17.97 30.18
N GLN A 17 -13.85 -19.19 29.77
CA GLN A 17 -13.32 -19.41 28.44
C GLN A 17 -14.37 -18.97 27.41
N PRO A 18 -13.99 -18.16 26.41
CA PRO A 18 -14.93 -17.75 25.37
C PRO A 18 -15.41 -18.99 24.63
N THR A 19 -16.72 -19.20 24.62
CA THR A 19 -17.35 -20.32 23.91
C THR A 19 -17.11 -20.19 22.40
N CYS A 20 -16.95 -21.31 21.69
CA CYS A 20 -16.73 -21.36 20.24
C CYS A 20 -17.77 -20.59 19.39
N ARG A 21 -18.93 -20.23 19.98
CA ARG A 21 -19.96 -19.39 19.35
C ARG A 21 -19.62 -17.89 19.35
N GLY A 22 -18.80 -17.40 20.28
CA GLY A 22 -18.26 -16.03 20.25
C GLY A 22 -17.22 -15.84 19.15
N ALA A 23 -16.38 -16.87 18.91
CA ALA A 23 -15.42 -16.90 17.81
C ALA A 23 -16.11 -16.86 16.43
N ALA A 24 -17.26 -17.51 16.27
CA ALA A 24 -18.03 -17.49 15.02
C ALA A 24 -18.72 -16.13 14.74
N ARG A 25 -19.11 -15.38 15.79
CA ARG A 25 -19.64 -14.00 15.63
C ARG A 25 -18.54 -12.97 15.36
N LEU A 26 -17.33 -13.18 15.88
CA LEU A 26 -16.14 -12.41 15.52
C LEU A 26 -15.59 -12.79 14.13
N ALA A 27 -15.84 -14.00 13.63
CA ALA A 27 -15.51 -14.42 12.27
C ALA A 27 -16.46 -13.84 11.19
N MET A 28 -17.53 -13.14 11.61
CA MET A 28 -18.32 -12.25 10.75
C MET A 28 -17.80 -10.79 10.77
N ALA A 29 -16.71 -10.50 11.49
CA ALA A 29 -15.93 -9.27 11.30
C ALA A 29 -15.43 -9.23 9.84
N ALA A 30 -15.42 -8.06 9.22
CA ALA A 30 -15.62 -7.94 7.78
C ALA A 30 -14.66 -8.80 6.95
N ALA A 31 -15.21 -9.41 5.89
CA ALA A 31 -14.40 -10.13 4.93
C ALA A 31 -13.27 -9.20 4.41
N PRO A 32 -12.01 -9.68 4.38
CA PRO A 32 -10.89 -8.85 3.93
C PRO A 32 -11.11 -8.40 2.48
N LEU A 33 -10.59 -7.21 2.14
CA LEU A 33 -10.79 -6.53 0.84
C LEU A 33 -10.78 -7.50 -0.33
N ASP A 34 -11.92 -7.67 -0.99
CA ASP A 34 -12.14 -8.72 -1.97
C ASP A 34 -11.19 -8.61 -3.18
N ALA A 35 -10.75 -9.77 -3.66
CA ALA A 35 -9.76 -9.86 -4.75
C ALA A 35 -10.25 -9.19 -6.03
N GLN A 36 -11.56 -9.26 -6.31
CA GLN A 36 -12.16 -8.73 -7.52
C GLN A 36 -12.13 -7.19 -7.51
N SER A 37 -12.56 -6.55 -6.43
CA SER A 37 -12.51 -5.10 -6.29
C SER A 37 -11.07 -4.59 -6.32
N LEU A 38 -10.13 -5.32 -5.72
CA LEU A 38 -8.71 -4.95 -5.80
C LEU A 38 -8.17 -5.09 -7.23
N ALA A 39 -8.49 -6.17 -7.93
CA ALA A 39 -8.10 -6.36 -9.33
C ALA A 39 -8.69 -5.27 -10.24
N VAL A 40 -9.95 -4.89 -10.03
CA VAL A 40 -10.62 -3.80 -10.75
C VAL A 40 -9.95 -2.45 -10.44
N ALA A 41 -9.66 -2.18 -9.17
CA ALA A 41 -8.98 -0.95 -8.75
C ALA A 41 -7.58 -0.82 -9.35
N CYS A 42 -6.86 -1.94 -9.54
CA CYS A 42 -5.57 -1.94 -10.22
C CYS A 42 -5.69 -1.90 -11.74
N ALA A 43 -6.68 -2.57 -12.33
CA ALA A 43 -6.82 -2.67 -13.78
C ALA A 43 -7.37 -1.39 -14.41
N LEU A 44 -8.47 -0.84 -13.90
CA LEU A 44 -9.16 0.27 -14.58
C LEU A 44 -8.28 1.52 -14.79
N PRO A 45 -7.50 2.00 -13.80
CA PRO A 45 -6.60 3.13 -14.02
C PRO A 45 -5.52 2.84 -15.06
N THR A 46 -5.01 1.60 -15.13
CA THR A 46 -3.96 1.23 -16.10
C THR A 46 -4.45 1.27 -17.55
N LEU A 47 -5.77 1.16 -17.78
CA LEU A 47 -6.38 1.26 -19.11
C LEU A 47 -6.29 2.66 -19.72
N LEU A 48 -5.92 3.69 -18.95
CA LEU A 48 -5.50 4.99 -19.51
C LEU A 48 -4.35 4.84 -20.53
N GLY A 49 -3.57 3.77 -20.39
CA GLY A 49 -2.58 3.28 -21.35
C GLY A 49 -3.06 3.09 -22.79
N LEU A 50 -4.34 2.74 -22.94
CA LEU A 50 -4.97 2.58 -24.25
C LEU A 50 -5.02 3.93 -24.97
N TRP A 51 -5.20 5.03 -24.25
CA TRP A 51 -5.15 6.37 -24.85
C TRP A 51 -3.71 6.82 -25.12
N LYS A 52 -2.84 6.77 -24.10
CA LYS A 52 -1.42 7.14 -24.20
C LYS A 52 -0.60 6.10 -23.47
N ARG A 53 0.41 5.52 -24.13
CA ARG A 53 1.15 4.35 -23.60
C ARG A 53 1.78 4.63 -22.22
N GLU A 54 2.31 5.83 -22.03
CA GLU A 54 2.94 6.25 -20.77
C GLU A 54 1.95 6.32 -19.59
N TYR A 55 0.65 6.47 -19.85
CA TYR A 55 -0.35 6.58 -18.79
C TYR A 55 -0.55 5.28 -18.02
N THR A 56 -0.23 4.12 -18.59
CA THR A 56 -0.28 2.84 -17.88
C THR A 56 0.59 2.88 -16.61
N VAL A 57 1.83 3.37 -16.74
CA VAL A 57 2.84 3.33 -15.67
C VAL A 57 2.95 4.64 -14.87
N SER A 58 2.16 5.65 -15.24
CA SER A 58 2.17 6.96 -14.59
C SER A 58 0.86 7.21 -13.85
N TYR A 59 -0.17 7.76 -14.51
CA TYR A 59 -1.49 7.95 -13.89
C TYR A 59 -2.16 6.64 -13.51
N GLY A 60 -1.98 5.58 -14.30
CA GLY A 60 -2.49 4.25 -14.00
C GLY A 60 -1.91 3.69 -12.71
N TYR A 61 -0.63 3.95 -12.45
CA TYR A 61 0.02 3.55 -11.22
C TYR A 61 -0.50 4.31 -9.99
N GLY A 62 -0.48 5.65 -10.05
CA GLY A 62 -0.96 6.47 -8.95
C GLY A 62 -2.45 6.25 -8.68
N GLY A 63 -3.25 6.11 -9.75
CA GLY A 63 -4.68 5.82 -9.67
C GLY A 63 -4.97 4.44 -9.09
N ALA A 64 -4.21 3.41 -9.47
CA ALA A 64 -4.35 2.06 -8.92
C ALA A 64 -4.09 2.05 -7.41
N MET A 65 -3.01 2.67 -6.96
CA MET A 65 -2.67 2.73 -5.54
C MET A 65 -3.67 3.59 -4.75
N LEU A 66 -4.11 4.72 -5.31
CA LEU A 66 -5.11 5.58 -4.70
C LEU A 66 -6.44 4.84 -4.49
N TRP A 67 -6.93 4.15 -5.53
CA TRP A 67 -8.21 3.45 -5.45
C TRP A 67 -8.11 2.21 -4.55
N ALA A 68 -7.06 1.41 -4.66
CA ALA A 68 -6.82 0.29 -3.75
C ALA A 68 -6.78 0.74 -2.29
N GLY A 69 -6.07 1.85 -2.01
CA GLY A 69 -6.05 2.48 -0.69
C GLY A 69 -7.42 2.96 -0.24
N ALA A 70 -8.22 3.59 -1.11
CA ALA A 70 -9.57 4.04 -0.78
C ALA A 70 -10.53 2.90 -0.43
N LEU A 71 -10.49 1.80 -1.19
CA LEU A 71 -11.27 0.59 -0.88
C LEU A 71 -10.82 -0.01 0.46
N ALA A 72 -9.51 -0.08 0.70
CA ALA A 72 -8.96 -0.57 1.94
C ALA A 72 -9.34 0.33 3.15
N LEU A 73 -9.34 1.65 2.97
CA LEU A 73 -9.72 2.62 3.99
C LEU A 73 -11.20 2.44 4.40
N ALA A 74 -12.09 2.31 3.41
CA ALA A 74 -13.52 2.11 3.68
C ALA A 74 -13.81 0.82 4.46
N ARG A 75 -13.03 -0.24 4.22
CA ARG A 75 -13.10 -1.48 5.00
C ARG A 75 -12.48 -1.33 6.39
N ALA A 76 -11.28 -0.78 6.47
CA ALA A 76 -10.58 -0.60 7.74
C ALA A 76 -11.32 0.34 8.71
N ALA A 77 -12.07 1.31 8.20
CA ALA A 77 -12.95 2.17 8.98
C ALA A 77 -14.14 1.41 9.56
N ALA A 78 -14.72 0.47 8.80
CA ALA A 78 -15.80 -0.39 9.28
C ALA A 78 -15.30 -1.35 10.39
N ASP A 79 -14.10 -1.89 10.22
CA ASP A 79 -13.46 -2.81 11.18
C ASP A 79 -12.75 -2.11 12.35
N GLN A 80 -12.70 -0.77 12.34
CA GLN A 80 -11.99 0.06 13.33
C GLN A 80 -10.54 -0.38 13.59
N SER A 81 -9.85 -0.88 12.55
CA SER A 81 -8.48 -1.38 12.64
C SER A 81 -7.46 -0.25 12.38
N PRO A 82 -6.75 0.26 13.41
CA PRO A 82 -5.87 1.44 13.24
C PRO A 82 -4.70 1.15 12.30
N LEU A 83 -4.14 -0.06 12.34
CA LEU A 83 -3.05 -0.47 11.46
C LEU A 83 -3.51 -0.55 10.00
N ALA A 84 -4.70 -1.11 9.75
CA ALA A 84 -5.24 -1.17 8.39
C ALA A 84 -5.62 0.22 7.86
N LEU A 85 -6.14 1.11 8.73
CA LEU A 85 -6.39 2.51 8.39
C LEU A 85 -5.11 3.24 8.02
N ALA A 86 -4.05 3.09 8.82
CA ALA A 86 -2.75 3.70 8.56
C ALA A 86 -2.13 3.18 7.25
N HIS A 87 -2.24 1.88 6.99
CA HIS A 87 -1.72 1.27 5.77
C HIS A 87 -2.48 1.72 4.53
N ALA A 88 -3.81 1.76 4.58
CA ALA A 88 -4.65 2.31 3.52
C ALA A 88 -4.34 3.78 3.24
N GLY A 89 -4.14 4.57 4.30
CA GLY A 89 -3.70 5.97 4.22
C GLY A 89 -2.38 6.15 3.47
N LEU A 90 -1.42 5.23 3.63
CA LEU A 90 -0.13 5.29 2.94
C LEU A 90 -0.30 5.17 1.42
N TYR A 91 -1.18 4.24 0.98
CA TYR A 91 -1.49 4.04 -0.44
C TYR A 91 -2.22 5.24 -1.04
N ILE A 92 -3.16 5.82 -0.29
CA ILE A 92 -3.86 7.06 -0.69
C ILE A 92 -2.85 8.21 -0.81
N ALA A 93 -2.00 8.40 0.19
CA ALA A 93 -0.98 9.46 0.20
C ALA A 93 0.01 9.29 -0.97
N TYR A 94 0.43 8.06 -1.26
CA TYR A 94 1.27 7.77 -2.41
C TYR A 94 0.57 8.06 -3.74
N GLY A 95 -0.65 7.53 -3.92
CA GLY A 95 -1.41 7.69 -5.15
C GLY A 95 -1.73 9.15 -5.46
N LEU A 96 -2.20 9.90 -4.46
CA LEU A 96 -2.42 11.34 -4.58
C LEU A 96 -1.13 12.08 -4.94
N ARG A 97 -0.03 11.83 -4.22
CA ARG A 97 1.27 12.45 -4.49
C ARG A 97 1.68 12.24 -5.95
N LEU A 98 1.62 10.99 -6.44
CA LEU A 98 2.06 10.67 -7.79
C LEU A 98 1.15 11.31 -8.85
N VAL A 99 -0.17 11.17 -8.73
CA VAL A 99 -1.13 11.75 -9.69
C VAL A 99 -1.02 13.27 -9.73
N LEU A 100 -1.01 13.94 -8.58
CA LEU A 100 -0.92 15.39 -8.50
C LEU A 100 0.41 15.92 -9.03
N PHE A 101 1.52 15.24 -8.73
CA PHE A 101 2.84 15.60 -9.22
C PHE A 101 2.95 15.50 -10.74
N LEU A 102 2.42 14.42 -11.33
CA LEU A 102 2.40 14.23 -12.78
C LEU A 102 1.49 15.25 -13.46
N LEU A 103 0.29 15.48 -12.90
CA LEU A 103 -0.67 16.45 -13.42
C LEU A 103 -0.08 17.86 -13.43
N TYR A 104 0.55 18.27 -12.32
CA TYR A 104 1.25 19.55 -12.25
C TYR A 104 2.32 19.67 -13.33
N ARG A 105 3.17 18.66 -13.49
CA ARG A 105 4.26 18.67 -14.49
C ARG A 105 3.72 18.73 -15.91
N GLU A 106 2.65 18.02 -16.21
CA GLU A 106 2.03 18.02 -17.53
C GLU A 106 1.39 19.37 -17.89
N LEU A 107 0.65 19.95 -16.95
CA LEU A 107 -0.03 21.23 -17.16
C LEU A 107 0.95 22.41 -17.21
N ARG A 108 1.99 22.39 -16.36
CA ARG A 108 2.85 23.56 -16.15
C ARG A 108 4.16 23.54 -16.92
N ILE A 109 4.60 22.38 -17.43
CA ILE A 109 5.92 22.24 -18.06
C ILE A 109 5.78 21.60 -19.43
N ALA A 110 5.95 22.39 -20.49
CA ALA A 110 5.78 21.96 -21.89
C ALA A 110 6.67 20.76 -22.27
N TYR A 111 7.90 20.73 -21.75
CA TYR A 111 8.85 19.63 -21.98
C TYR A 111 8.25 18.24 -21.65
N PHE A 112 7.44 18.10 -20.60
CA PHE A 112 6.85 16.81 -20.26
C PHE A 112 5.74 16.39 -21.22
N ARG A 113 4.99 17.35 -21.78
CA ARG A 113 4.03 17.06 -22.86
C ARG A 113 4.76 16.60 -24.12
N GLU A 114 5.82 17.30 -24.51
CA GLU A 114 6.63 16.92 -25.66
C GLU A 114 7.31 15.57 -25.49
N LEU A 115 7.77 15.25 -24.27
CA LEU A 115 8.37 13.95 -23.96
C LEU A 115 7.32 12.83 -24.14
N ARG A 116 6.11 13.02 -23.61
CA ARG A 116 5.00 12.07 -23.81
C ARG A 116 4.67 11.87 -25.28
N GLU A 117 4.56 12.95 -26.07
CA GLU A 117 4.29 12.84 -27.50
C GLU A 117 5.44 12.15 -28.26
N ARG A 118 6.70 12.34 -27.84
CA ARG A 118 7.85 11.60 -28.35
C ARG A 118 7.82 10.11 -28.00
N VAL A 119 7.37 9.75 -26.80
CA VAL A 119 7.17 8.34 -26.41
C VAL A 119 6.03 7.71 -27.24
N GLU A 120 4.93 8.44 -27.40
CA GLU A 120 3.76 7.98 -28.15
C GLU A 120 4.05 7.82 -29.65
N SER A 121 4.83 8.71 -30.25
CA SER A 121 5.20 8.61 -31.68
C SER A 121 6.08 7.40 -32.00
N ARG A 122 6.81 6.88 -30.99
CA ARG A 122 7.63 5.65 -31.08
C ARG A 122 6.83 4.39 -30.72
N ALA A 123 5.59 4.51 -30.27
CA ALA A 123 4.77 3.35 -29.94
C ALA A 123 4.39 2.58 -31.23
N PRO A 124 4.17 1.25 -31.14
CA PRO A 124 3.71 0.47 -32.28
C PRO A 124 2.46 1.07 -32.91
N LYS A 125 2.49 1.31 -34.22
CA LYS A 125 1.35 1.82 -34.99
C LYS A 125 0.30 0.72 -35.11
N GLY A 126 -0.98 1.06 -34.93
CA GLY A 126 -2.10 0.13 -35.01
C GLY A 126 -3.18 0.41 -33.97
N SER A 127 -4.10 -0.54 -33.80
CA SER A 127 -5.17 -0.42 -32.82
C SER A 127 -4.61 -0.25 -31.41
N ARG A 128 -5.16 0.73 -30.68
CA ARG A 128 -4.86 0.97 -29.26
C ARG A 128 -5.15 -0.26 -28.39
N LEU A 129 -6.07 -1.14 -28.80
CA LEU A 129 -6.36 -2.39 -28.11
C LEU A 129 -5.16 -3.35 -28.08
N ARG A 130 -4.20 -3.24 -29.00
CA ARG A 130 -2.94 -4.03 -28.96
C ARG A 130 -2.08 -3.71 -27.74
N ARG A 131 -2.41 -2.65 -26.99
CA ARG A 131 -1.74 -2.26 -25.73
C ARG A 131 -2.33 -2.97 -24.52
N LEU A 132 -3.46 -3.68 -24.65
CA LEU A 132 -4.10 -4.41 -23.55
C LEU A 132 -3.15 -5.37 -22.82
N PRO A 133 -2.34 -6.21 -23.49
CA PRO A 133 -1.42 -7.10 -22.78
C PRO A 133 -0.46 -6.36 -21.86
N PHE A 134 0.07 -5.21 -22.31
CA PHE A 134 0.93 -4.36 -21.49
C PHE A 134 0.16 -3.70 -20.33
N CYS A 135 -1.06 -3.21 -20.57
CA CYS A 135 -1.87 -2.63 -19.50
C CYS A 135 -2.20 -3.68 -18.42
N LEU A 136 -2.62 -4.88 -18.84
CA LEU A 136 -2.97 -5.97 -17.94
C LEU A 136 -1.76 -6.54 -17.21
N SER A 137 -0.59 -6.64 -17.86
CA SER A 137 0.63 -7.07 -17.18
C SER A 137 1.05 -6.09 -16.08
N VAL A 138 0.94 -4.79 -16.34
CA VAL A 138 1.22 -3.75 -15.33
C VAL A 138 0.15 -3.74 -14.24
N ALA A 139 -1.12 -3.95 -14.59
CA ALA A 139 -2.19 -4.10 -13.59
C ALA A 139 -1.95 -5.29 -12.66
N ALA A 140 -1.43 -6.41 -13.17
CA ALA A 140 -1.07 -7.58 -12.36
C ALA A 140 0.07 -7.26 -11.38
N LEU A 141 1.08 -6.49 -11.81
CA LEU A 141 2.12 -5.98 -10.91
C LEU A 141 1.52 -5.11 -9.80
N TYR A 142 0.65 -4.15 -10.15
CA TYR A 142 -0.01 -3.27 -9.18
C TYR A 142 -0.94 -4.02 -8.22
N PHE A 143 -1.57 -5.08 -8.69
CA PHE A 143 -2.34 -5.98 -7.84
C PHE A 143 -1.46 -6.68 -6.82
N GLY A 144 -0.28 -7.16 -7.22
CA GLY A 144 0.74 -7.69 -6.30
C GLY A 144 1.22 -6.63 -5.31
N MET A 145 1.50 -5.41 -5.77
CA MET A 145 1.88 -4.29 -4.91
C MET A 145 0.78 -3.93 -3.90
N ALA A 146 -0.50 -4.13 -4.22
CA ALA A 146 -1.60 -3.82 -3.32
C ALA A 146 -2.04 -4.99 -2.42
N ALA A 147 -1.52 -6.20 -2.65
CA ALA A 147 -1.76 -7.38 -1.82
C ALA A 147 -1.53 -7.17 -0.30
N PRO A 148 -0.51 -6.39 0.15
CA PRO A 148 -0.29 -6.15 1.58
C PRO A 148 -1.46 -5.49 2.31
N LEU A 149 -2.29 -4.69 1.62
CA LEU A 149 -3.49 -4.10 2.20
C LEU A 149 -4.45 -5.18 2.68
N ARG A 150 -4.68 -6.21 1.86
CA ARG A 150 -5.57 -7.32 2.20
C ARG A 150 -5.01 -8.15 3.37
N LEU A 151 -3.70 -8.40 3.37
CA LEU A 151 -3.04 -9.18 4.44
C LEU A 151 -3.12 -8.47 5.79
N THR A 152 -2.87 -7.16 5.82
CA THR A 152 -2.96 -6.36 7.05
C THR A 152 -4.40 -6.20 7.56
N GLN A 153 -5.39 -6.19 6.66
CA GLN A 153 -6.82 -6.21 7.03
C GLN A 153 -7.29 -7.57 7.56
N ALA A 154 -6.74 -8.68 7.06
CA ALA A 154 -7.13 -10.02 7.49
C ALA A 154 -6.86 -10.29 8.98
N LEU A 155 -6.07 -9.44 9.65
CA LEU A 155 -5.89 -9.44 11.11
C LEU A 155 -7.12 -8.95 11.90
N GLY A 156 -8.15 -8.41 11.23
CA GLY A 156 -9.44 -8.08 11.86
C GLY A 156 -9.36 -7.07 13.02
N GLY A 157 -8.32 -6.23 13.06
CA GLY A 157 -8.10 -5.25 14.13
C GLY A 157 -7.49 -5.81 15.42
N THR A 158 -7.39 -7.14 15.57
CA THR A 158 -6.74 -7.79 16.73
C THR A 158 -5.50 -8.55 16.28
N PRO A 159 -4.31 -7.90 16.30
CA PRO A 159 -3.06 -8.60 16.00
C PRO A 159 -2.82 -9.73 17.00
N ALA A 160 -2.24 -10.84 16.53
CA ALA A 160 -2.01 -12.05 17.34
C ALA A 160 -1.14 -11.78 18.59
N SER A 161 -0.28 -10.76 18.56
CA SER A 161 0.44 -10.28 19.73
C SER A 161 0.78 -8.78 19.63
N PRO A 162 1.06 -8.10 20.76
CA PRO A 162 1.54 -6.72 20.76
C PRO A 162 2.84 -6.52 19.96
N PHE A 163 3.69 -7.55 19.92
CA PHE A 163 4.91 -7.54 19.12
C PHE A 163 4.62 -7.49 17.62
N VAL A 164 3.70 -8.34 17.14
CA VAL A 164 3.26 -8.33 15.73
C VAL A 164 2.64 -6.98 15.36
N ALA A 165 1.80 -6.43 16.24
CA ALA A 165 1.21 -5.10 16.05
C ALA A 165 2.26 -4.01 15.88
N SER A 166 3.27 -4.01 16.76
CA SER A 166 4.36 -3.03 16.77
C SER A 166 5.23 -3.15 15.53
N ALA A 167 5.55 -4.38 15.09
CA ALA A 167 6.31 -4.62 13.88
C ALA A 167 5.58 -4.10 12.62
N ILE A 168 4.28 -4.39 12.49
CA ILE A 168 3.45 -3.86 11.39
C ILE A 168 3.40 -2.34 11.43
N GLY A 169 3.18 -1.75 12.61
CA GLY A 169 3.17 -0.30 12.79
C GLY A 169 4.49 0.35 12.41
N ALA A 170 5.62 -0.24 12.81
CA ALA A 170 6.96 0.24 12.45
C ALA A 170 7.21 0.18 10.95
N LEU A 171 6.77 -0.89 10.27
CA LEU A 171 6.88 -1.04 8.82
C LEU A 171 6.01 -0.03 8.07
N ILE A 172 4.75 0.18 8.48
CA ILE A 172 3.89 1.23 7.91
C ILE A 172 4.53 2.62 8.12
N GLY A 173 5.08 2.87 9.31
CA GLY A 173 5.82 4.10 9.63
C GLY A 173 7.04 4.31 8.72
N ALA A 174 7.85 3.27 8.51
CA ALA A 174 8.95 3.30 7.54
C ALA A 174 8.45 3.57 6.11
N GLY A 175 7.27 3.06 5.75
CA GLY A 175 6.59 3.36 4.50
C GLY A 175 6.29 4.85 4.33
N TYR A 176 5.77 5.52 5.37
CA TYR A 176 5.56 6.97 5.36
C TYR A 176 6.87 7.76 5.29
N VAL A 177 7.96 7.27 5.88
CA VAL A 177 9.29 7.87 5.69
C VAL A 177 9.73 7.77 4.23
N GLY A 178 9.55 6.60 3.60
CA GLY A 178 9.80 6.41 2.17
C GLY A 178 8.97 7.37 1.30
N TRP A 179 7.67 7.47 1.59
CA TRP A 179 6.77 8.44 0.95
C TRP A 179 7.26 9.89 1.11
N ALA A 180 7.71 10.28 2.31
CA ALA A 180 8.21 11.63 2.57
C ALA A 180 9.50 11.92 1.80
N VAL A 181 10.47 11.00 1.81
CA VAL A 181 11.70 11.11 1.01
C VAL A 181 11.35 11.26 -0.47
N ALA A 182 10.37 10.49 -0.95
CA ALA A 182 9.97 10.57 -2.35
C ALA A 182 9.33 11.91 -2.71
N THR A 183 8.40 12.37 -1.88
CA THR A 183 7.71 13.66 -2.02
C THR A 183 8.69 14.83 -1.99
N LEU A 184 9.59 14.84 -1.02
CA LEU A 184 10.59 15.91 -0.86
C LEU A 184 11.60 15.91 -2.00
N GLY A 185 12.01 14.73 -2.50
CA GLY A 185 12.85 14.62 -3.69
C GLY A 185 12.21 15.26 -4.91
N ASP A 186 10.96 14.92 -5.20
CA ASP A 186 10.21 15.47 -6.33
C ASP A 186 9.99 17.00 -6.20
N LEU A 187 9.65 17.48 -4.99
CA LEU A 187 9.48 18.90 -4.71
C LEU A 187 10.79 19.67 -4.87
N GLN A 188 11.88 19.19 -4.25
CA GLN A 188 13.18 19.83 -4.32
C GLN A 188 13.66 19.94 -5.77
N LYS A 189 13.51 18.87 -6.56
CA LYS A 189 13.89 18.87 -7.99
C LYS A 189 13.04 19.88 -8.77
N THR A 190 11.74 19.91 -8.53
CA THR A 190 10.82 20.85 -9.20
C THR A 190 11.19 22.30 -8.90
N LEU A 191 11.40 22.65 -7.63
CA LEU A 191 11.73 24.01 -7.21
C LEU A 191 13.10 24.45 -7.73
N ALA A 192 14.11 23.57 -7.67
CA ALA A 192 15.43 23.89 -8.20
C ALA A 192 15.37 24.13 -9.72
N LYS A 193 14.65 23.29 -10.46
CA LYS A 193 14.46 23.43 -11.91
C LYS A 193 13.68 24.68 -12.29
N ALA A 194 12.66 25.04 -11.53
CA ALA A 194 11.92 26.29 -11.71
C ALA A 194 12.80 27.54 -11.52
N ARG A 195 13.87 27.43 -10.72
CA ARG A 195 14.88 28.49 -10.52
C ARG A 195 16.03 28.45 -11.54
N GLY A 196 15.91 27.65 -12.60
CA GLY A 196 16.93 27.54 -13.64
C GLY A 196 18.10 26.60 -13.32
N ALA A 197 18.00 25.77 -12.28
CA ALA A 197 19.08 24.85 -11.96
C ALA A 197 19.32 23.80 -13.05
N GLY A 198 20.59 23.55 -13.34
CA GLY A 198 21.06 22.40 -14.12
C GLY A 198 20.92 21.10 -13.34
N LEU A 199 22.01 20.39 -13.09
CA LEU A 199 21.96 19.23 -12.20
C LEU A 199 21.68 19.67 -10.76
N VAL A 200 20.75 19.00 -10.07
CA VAL A 200 20.44 19.27 -8.66
C VAL A 200 21.35 18.38 -7.81
N THR A 201 22.20 18.98 -6.98
CA THR A 201 23.23 18.26 -6.18
C THR A 201 23.21 18.63 -4.69
N SER A 202 22.24 19.43 -4.24
CA SER A 202 22.08 19.85 -2.84
C SER A 202 20.99 19.04 -2.12
N GLY A 203 20.77 19.26 -0.82
CA GLY A 203 19.67 18.65 -0.06
C GLY A 203 19.67 17.12 -0.13
N LEU A 204 18.53 16.50 -0.44
CA LEU A 204 18.44 15.04 -0.62
C LEU A 204 19.31 14.53 -1.78
N TYR A 205 19.43 15.33 -2.85
CA TYR A 205 20.24 14.99 -4.01
C TYR A 205 21.76 14.98 -3.74
N ALA A 206 22.21 15.51 -2.61
CA ALA A 206 23.60 15.39 -2.18
C ALA A 206 23.93 13.97 -1.68
N LYS A 207 22.93 13.23 -1.21
CA LYS A 207 23.09 11.87 -0.64
C LYS A 207 22.53 10.78 -1.56
N LEU A 208 21.47 11.09 -2.30
CA LEU A 208 20.75 10.13 -3.14
C LEU A 208 20.70 10.67 -4.57
N ARG A 209 21.14 9.87 -5.56
CA ARG A 209 21.01 10.25 -6.98
C ARG A 209 19.54 10.39 -7.40
N HIS A 210 18.69 9.59 -6.79
CA HIS A 210 17.27 9.44 -7.11
C HIS A 210 16.42 9.35 -5.84
N PRO A 211 16.30 10.43 -5.05
CA PRO A 211 15.57 10.38 -3.78
C PRO A 211 14.11 9.91 -3.95
N ASN A 212 13.46 10.31 -5.05
CA ASN A 212 12.12 9.87 -5.41
C ASN A 212 12.01 8.35 -5.58
N TYR A 213 12.93 7.74 -6.33
CA TYR A 213 12.95 6.28 -6.52
C TYR A 213 13.38 5.53 -5.26
N THR A 214 14.35 6.05 -4.50
CA THR A 214 14.78 5.44 -3.23
C THR A 214 13.65 5.42 -2.20
N GLY A 215 12.96 6.55 -2.04
CA GLY A 215 11.82 6.65 -1.13
C GLY A 215 10.68 5.72 -1.54
N GLU A 216 10.41 5.63 -2.83
CA GLU A 216 9.39 4.73 -3.37
C GLU A 216 9.74 3.25 -3.17
N ALA A 217 10.96 2.83 -3.48
CA ALA A 217 11.40 1.45 -3.20
C ALA A 217 11.30 1.11 -1.71
N GLY A 218 11.75 2.02 -0.84
CA GLY A 218 11.61 1.88 0.61
C GLY A 218 10.16 1.71 1.08
N LEU A 219 9.24 2.49 0.50
CA LEU A 219 7.81 2.41 0.78
C LEU A 219 7.26 1.01 0.46
N TRP A 220 7.53 0.50 -0.75
CA TRP A 220 6.97 -0.79 -1.18
C TRP A 220 7.58 -1.98 -0.45
N MET A 221 8.88 -1.94 -0.15
CA MET A 221 9.50 -2.94 0.70
C MET A 221 8.87 -2.96 2.09
N ALA A 222 8.61 -1.79 2.69
CA ALA A 222 7.99 -1.69 3.99
C ALA A 222 6.53 -2.16 3.99
N SER A 223 5.76 -1.81 2.96
CA SER A 223 4.39 -2.30 2.76
C SER A 223 4.35 -3.82 2.61
N ALA A 224 5.19 -4.39 1.74
CA ALA A 224 5.29 -5.84 1.57
C ALA A 224 5.67 -6.53 2.88
N GLY A 225 6.66 -5.99 3.60
CA GLY A 225 7.03 -6.46 4.93
C GLY A 225 5.85 -6.45 5.91
N ALA A 226 5.05 -5.38 5.94
CA ALA A 226 3.87 -5.30 6.80
C ALA A 226 2.85 -6.39 6.46
N GLY A 227 2.65 -6.69 5.17
CA GLY A 227 1.83 -7.80 4.70
C GLY A 227 2.38 -9.17 5.13
N VAL A 228 3.69 -9.40 4.99
CA VAL A 228 4.35 -10.66 5.41
C VAL A 228 4.22 -10.87 6.93
N VAL A 229 4.50 -9.84 7.73
CA VAL A 229 4.39 -9.93 9.20
C VAL A 229 2.94 -10.19 9.60
N ALA A 230 1.96 -9.58 8.92
CA ALA A 230 0.55 -9.85 9.14
C ALA A 230 0.18 -11.30 8.80
N ALA A 231 0.64 -11.82 7.66
CA ALA A 231 0.43 -13.20 7.25
C ALA A 231 1.00 -14.20 8.27
N LEU A 232 2.23 -13.98 8.73
CA LEU A 232 2.87 -14.82 9.75
C LEU A 232 2.11 -14.76 11.09
N GLY A 233 1.69 -13.56 11.51
CA GLY A 233 0.92 -13.36 12.74
C GLY A 233 -0.45 -14.03 12.71
N ALA A 234 -1.10 -14.12 11.54
CA ALA A 234 -2.36 -14.81 11.36
C ALA A 234 -2.22 -16.35 11.36
N GLY A 235 -1.00 -16.89 11.46
CA GLY A 235 -0.72 -18.31 11.33
C GLY A 235 -0.89 -18.75 9.87
N ALA A 236 0.12 -18.47 9.04
CA ALA A 236 0.16 -18.58 7.57
C ALA A 236 -0.09 -19.98 6.95
N CYS A 237 -0.95 -20.82 7.53
CA CYS A 237 -1.19 -22.19 7.13
C CYS A 237 -2.23 -22.34 6.00
N SER A 238 -2.88 -21.26 5.55
CA SER A 238 -3.80 -21.33 4.40
C SER A 238 -3.10 -21.02 3.08
N THR A 239 -3.43 -21.81 2.05
CA THR A 239 -2.94 -21.60 0.67
C THR A 239 -3.27 -20.20 0.15
N ALA A 240 -4.38 -19.61 0.60
CA ALA A 240 -4.75 -18.24 0.28
C ALA A 240 -3.75 -17.22 0.86
N ILE A 241 -3.38 -17.32 2.14
CA ILE A 241 -2.41 -16.40 2.76
C ILE A 241 -1.04 -16.53 2.08
N ALA A 242 -0.61 -17.74 1.74
CA ALA A 242 0.64 -17.97 1.00
C ALA A 242 0.63 -17.30 -0.39
N ALA A 243 -0.47 -17.44 -1.15
CA ALA A 243 -0.62 -16.81 -2.46
C ALA A 243 -0.56 -15.27 -2.37
N TRP A 244 -1.25 -14.67 -1.40
CA TRP A 244 -1.20 -13.22 -1.20
C TRP A 244 0.18 -12.73 -0.74
N THR A 245 0.89 -13.54 0.05
CA THR A 245 2.26 -13.23 0.47
C THR A 245 3.22 -13.28 -0.71
N ALA A 246 3.12 -14.30 -1.57
CA ALA A 246 3.91 -14.38 -2.80
C ALA A 246 3.63 -13.19 -3.73
N LEU A 247 2.36 -12.81 -3.90
CA LEU A 247 1.97 -11.63 -4.67
C LEU A 247 2.56 -10.33 -4.10
N ALA A 248 2.57 -10.16 -2.78
CA ALA A 248 3.19 -9.01 -2.13
C ALA A 248 4.71 -8.94 -2.40
N LEU A 249 5.40 -10.09 -2.35
CA LEU A 249 6.84 -10.17 -2.62
C LEU A 249 7.16 -9.90 -4.10
N VAL A 250 6.36 -10.43 -5.02
CA VAL A 250 6.50 -10.13 -6.46
C VAL A 250 6.23 -8.66 -6.74
N GLY A 251 5.27 -8.04 -6.03
CA GLY A 251 4.97 -6.62 -6.17
C GLY A 251 6.11 -5.69 -5.74
N CYS A 252 6.91 -6.08 -4.76
CA CYS A 252 8.02 -5.25 -4.26
C CYS A 252 9.39 -5.55 -4.88
N ALA A 253 9.50 -6.60 -5.70
CA ALA A 253 10.73 -7.01 -6.40
C ALA A 253 10.94 -6.19 -7.69
#